data_AF-A0A6J1SQD5-F1
#
_entry.id   AF-A0A6J1SQD5-F1
#
_cell.length_a   1.000
_cell.length_b   1.000
_cell.length_c   1.000
_cell.angle_alpha   90.00
_cell.angle_beta   90.00
_cell.angle_gamma   90.00
#
_symmetry.space_group_name_H-M   'P 1'
#
loop_
_entity.id
_entity.type
_entity.pdbx_description
1 polymer ?
#
loop_
_entity_poly.entity_id
_entity_poly.type
_entity_poly.pdbx_seq_one_letter_code
_entity_poly.pdbx_strand_id
1 'polypeptide(L)'
;MKRNEGMRMIAKLILNSFWGKMGEKTLRGVTKFANSFTSMMEVINDPTLEIRSMLPLGEECLQINCMPKEDCEDSLRTSSLINAAFTTCYGRLHLYKYLDMVGERAIYHDTDSVCYLSVPHLPDPPLGTHLGELTDQISDDFGAGSFCFAFVAGGAKNYSYKVAVKGDMNNVKVVTKVRGIQLNGSNEDIITFENLKAMVLSDQKEKHIVPIPGQIARLPGWKIITRDTSKTWQVVLNKRRRVDKAKTEPYGYKAWTAEDDDLLNVLEELALS
;
A
#
# COMPACT_ATOMS: atom_id res chain seq x y z
N MET A 1 -3.78 -27.61 18.52
CA MET A 1 -4.08 -27.59 17.07
C MET A 1 -2.78 -27.46 16.30
N LYS A 2 -2.60 -28.22 15.21
CA LYS A 2 -1.42 -28.10 14.33
C LYS A 2 -1.55 -26.84 13.48
N ARG A 3 -0.51 -26.00 13.41
CA ARG A 3 -0.49 -24.77 12.60
C ARG A 3 -0.68 -25.13 11.12
N ASN A 4 -1.76 -24.64 10.51
CA ASN A 4 -2.07 -24.84 9.08
C ASN A 4 -2.06 -23.47 8.37
N GLU A 5 -1.05 -23.26 7.53
CA GLU A 5 -0.82 -21.98 6.87
C GLU A 5 -1.88 -21.66 5.81
N GLY A 6 -2.32 -22.68 5.06
CA GLY A 6 -3.37 -22.52 4.04
C GLY A 6 -4.71 -22.11 4.66
N MET A 7 -5.13 -22.79 5.72
CA MET A 7 -6.36 -22.41 6.43
C MET A 7 -6.25 -21.02 7.07
N ARG A 8 -5.10 -20.68 7.64
CA ARG A 8 -4.84 -19.33 8.17
C ARG A 8 -4.93 -18.28 7.08
N MET A 9 -4.37 -18.54 5.90
CA MET A 9 -4.44 -17.63 4.75
C MET A 9 -5.89 -17.40 4.32
N ILE A 10 -6.69 -18.46 4.18
CA ILE A 10 -8.10 -18.38 3.79
C ILE A 10 -8.89 -17.59 4.84
N ALA A 11 -8.73 -17.90 6.13
CA ALA A 11 -9.40 -17.17 7.21
C ALA A 11 -9.03 -15.67 7.19
N LYS A 12 -7.74 -15.34 7.02
CA LYS A 12 -7.28 -13.95 6.88
C LYS A 12 -7.89 -13.26 5.66
N LEU A 13 -7.98 -13.95 4.53
CA LEU A 13 -8.57 -13.42 3.31
C LEU A 13 -10.06 -13.10 3.49
N ILE A 14 -10.82 -13.98 4.14
CA ILE A 14 -12.25 -13.78 4.41
C ILE A 14 -12.45 -12.54 5.29
N LEU A 15 -11.72 -12.44 6.40
CA LEU A 15 -11.83 -11.31 7.34
C LEU A 15 -11.45 -9.98 6.68
N ASN A 16 -10.37 -9.96 5.90
CA ASN A 16 -9.89 -8.74 5.24
C ASN A 16 -10.76 -8.34 4.04
N SER A 17 -11.41 -9.28 3.36
CA SER A 17 -12.28 -8.97 2.21
C SER A 17 -13.62 -8.36 2.63
N PHE A 18 -14.10 -8.73 3.84
CA PHE A 18 -15.42 -8.32 4.32
C PHE A 18 -15.55 -6.80 4.46
N TRP A 19 -14.62 -6.14 5.16
CA TRP A 19 -14.68 -4.68 5.34
C TRP A 19 -14.41 -3.94 4.03
N GLY A 20 -13.52 -4.46 3.17
CA GLY A 20 -13.23 -3.87 1.86
C GLY A 20 -14.46 -3.84 0.96
N LYS A 21 -15.34 -4.85 1.08
CA LYS A 21 -16.60 -4.93 0.33
C LYS A 21 -17.60 -3.84 0.74
N MET A 22 -17.58 -3.39 1.99
CA MET A 22 -18.45 -2.30 2.47
C MET A 22 -18.11 -0.96 1.81
N GLY A 23 -16.84 -0.73 1.49
CA GLY A 23 -16.35 0.49 0.84
C GLY A 23 -16.06 0.34 -0.65
N GLU A 24 -16.60 -0.70 -1.31
CA GLU A 24 -16.33 -0.93 -2.73
C GLU A 24 -16.93 0.18 -3.60
N LYS A 25 -16.09 0.77 -4.47
CA LYS A 25 -16.54 1.73 -5.48
C LYS A 25 -17.36 1.01 -6.55
N THR A 26 -18.63 1.38 -6.66
CA THR A 26 -19.59 0.84 -7.63
C THR A 26 -19.50 1.51 -9.00
N LEU A 27 -19.15 2.79 -9.04
CA LEU A 27 -18.90 3.55 -10.27
C LEU A 27 -17.60 3.08 -10.96
N ARG A 28 -17.71 2.02 -11.76
CA ARG A 28 -16.60 1.38 -12.49
C ARG A 28 -17.01 1.00 -13.90
N GLY A 29 -16.04 0.92 -14.81
CA GLY A 29 -16.27 0.43 -16.16
C GLY A 29 -16.81 -1.00 -16.15
N VAL A 30 -17.82 -1.26 -16.97
CA VAL A 30 -18.44 -2.56 -17.16
C VAL A 30 -18.20 -3.01 -18.59
N THR A 31 -17.75 -4.25 -18.75
CA THR A 31 -17.64 -4.87 -20.06
C THR A 31 -18.85 -5.78 -20.27
N LYS A 32 -19.66 -5.48 -21.28
CA LYS A 32 -20.77 -6.33 -21.74
C LYS A 32 -20.39 -7.00 -23.06
N PHE A 33 -20.92 -8.20 -23.31
CA PHE A 33 -20.75 -8.91 -24.57
C PHE A 33 -22.12 -9.05 -25.22
N ALA A 34 -22.23 -8.59 -26.46
CA ALA A 34 -23.43 -8.68 -27.27
C ALA A 34 -23.20 -9.70 -28.39
N ASN A 35 -24.01 -10.76 -28.40
CA ASN A 35 -23.92 -11.83 -29.42
C ASN A 35 -25.05 -11.76 -30.46
N SER A 36 -25.88 -10.73 -30.37
CA SER A 36 -27.02 -10.50 -31.26
C SER A 36 -27.29 -9.00 -31.39
N PHE A 37 -27.92 -8.60 -32.48
CA PHE A 37 -28.34 -7.22 -32.67
C PHE A 37 -29.25 -6.72 -31.54
N THR A 38 -30.14 -7.56 -31.01
CA THR A 38 -31.01 -7.23 -29.89
C THR A 38 -30.21 -6.92 -28.63
N SER A 39 -29.30 -7.82 -28.22
CA SER A 39 -28.45 -7.59 -27.04
C SER A 39 -27.56 -6.36 -27.18
N MET A 40 -27.09 -6.07 -28.39
CA MET A 40 -26.34 -4.86 -28.69
C MET A 40 -27.21 -3.61 -28.52
N MET A 41 -28.41 -3.60 -29.12
CA MET A 41 -29.33 -2.47 -29.04
C MET A 41 -29.84 -2.21 -27.62
N GLU A 42 -30.02 -3.25 -26.81
CA GLU A 42 -30.35 -3.11 -25.38
C GLU A 42 -29.28 -2.31 -24.64
N VAL A 43 -28.00 -2.60 -24.88
CA VAL A 43 -26.89 -1.88 -24.23
C VAL A 43 -26.71 -0.48 -24.79
N ILE A 44 -26.87 -0.31 -26.12
CA ILE A 44 -26.69 1.00 -26.77
C ILE A 44 -27.75 2.00 -26.34
N ASN A 45 -28.99 1.54 -26.22
CA ASN A 45 -30.13 2.39 -25.88
C ASN A 45 -30.35 2.53 -24.37
N ASP A 46 -29.50 1.90 -23.54
CA ASP A 46 -29.58 2.03 -22.08
C ASP A 46 -29.18 3.45 -21.65
N PRO A 47 -30.12 4.28 -21.15
CA PRO A 47 -29.84 5.66 -20.79
C PRO A 47 -28.93 5.77 -19.57
N THR A 48 -28.78 4.70 -18.77
CA THR A 48 -27.94 4.67 -17.56
C THR A 48 -26.46 4.46 -17.88
N LEU A 49 -26.14 4.08 -19.12
CA LEU A 49 -24.80 3.76 -19.56
C LEU A 49 -24.26 4.82 -20.52
N GLU A 50 -22.97 5.07 -20.41
CA GLU A 50 -22.16 5.78 -21.37
C GLU A 50 -21.23 4.78 -22.07
N ILE A 51 -21.39 4.62 -23.38
CA ILE A 51 -20.57 3.72 -24.18
C ILE A 51 -19.21 4.36 -24.40
N ARG A 52 -18.14 3.70 -23.94
CA ARG A 52 -16.76 4.18 -24.13
C ARG A 52 -16.09 3.59 -25.36
N SER A 53 -16.36 2.33 -25.66
CA SER A 53 -15.77 1.68 -26.83
C SER A 53 -16.56 0.43 -27.21
N MET A 54 -16.63 0.14 -28.51
CA MET A 54 -17.10 -1.13 -29.04
C MET A 54 -15.96 -1.82 -29.79
N LEU A 55 -15.77 -3.10 -29.54
CA LEU A 55 -14.69 -3.90 -30.11
C LEU A 55 -15.26 -5.23 -30.63
N PRO A 56 -15.32 -5.45 -31.95
CA PRO A 56 -15.69 -6.74 -32.51
C PRO A 56 -14.65 -7.79 -32.13
N LEU A 57 -15.08 -8.91 -31.56
CA LEU A 57 -14.23 -10.05 -31.16
C LEU A 57 -14.31 -11.22 -32.13
N GLY A 58 -15.03 -11.04 -33.22
CA GLY A 58 -15.32 -12.03 -34.26
C GLY A 58 -16.55 -11.58 -35.05
N GLU A 59 -17.15 -12.50 -35.79
CA GLU A 59 -18.35 -12.22 -36.58
C GLU A 59 -19.62 -12.11 -35.73
N GLU A 60 -19.68 -12.86 -34.61
CA GLU A 60 -20.90 -12.98 -33.81
C GLU A 60 -20.82 -12.30 -32.43
N CYS A 61 -19.67 -11.74 -32.03
CA CYS A 61 -19.50 -11.19 -30.69
C CYS A 61 -18.95 -9.78 -30.72
N LEU A 62 -19.68 -8.84 -30.12
CA LEU A 62 -19.28 -7.47 -29.91
C LEU A 62 -19.04 -7.22 -28.42
N GLN A 63 -17.82 -6.82 -28.07
CA GLN A 63 -17.54 -6.31 -26.73
C GLN A 63 -17.90 -4.83 -26.65
N ILE A 64 -18.71 -4.47 -25.66
CA ILE A 64 -19.10 -3.08 -25.39
C ILE A 64 -18.58 -2.71 -24.01
N ASN A 65 -17.61 -1.79 -23.96
CA ASN A 65 -17.15 -1.21 -22.69
C ASN A 65 -17.98 0.02 -22.39
N CYS A 66 -18.65 -0.02 -21.26
CA CYS A 66 -19.55 1.04 -20.79
C CYS A 66 -19.05 1.59 -19.46
N MET A 67 -19.46 2.80 -19.14
CA MET A 67 -19.39 3.38 -17.81
C MET A 67 -20.81 3.68 -17.35
N PRO A 68 -21.22 3.31 -16.14
CA PRO A 68 -22.43 3.87 -15.55
C PRO A 68 -22.31 5.39 -15.50
N LYS A 69 -23.37 6.11 -15.88
CA LYS A 69 -23.45 7.54 -15.62
C LYS A 69 -23.46 7.75 -14.10
N GLU A 70 -22.96 8.89 -13.67
CA GLU A 70 -23.02 9.29 -12.25
C GLU A 70 -24.47 9.27 -11.76
N ASP A 71 -24.66 8.82 -10.52
CA ASP A 71 -25.96 8.59 -9.87
C ASP A 71 -26.83 7.47 -10.51
N CYS A 72 -26.32 6.80 -11.53
CA CYS A 72 -26.96 5.65 -12.16
C CYS A 72 -26.27 4.32 -11.81
N GLU A 73 -25.23 4.34 -10.97
CA GLU A 73 -24.61 3.11 -10.51
C GLU A 73 -25.45 2.35 -9.49
N ASP A 74 -25.50 1.03 -9.63
CA ASP A 74 -26.15 0.18 -8.65
C ASP A 74 -25.38 0.18 -7.33
N SER A 75 -26.09 0.46 -6.24
CA SER A 75 -25.57 0.22 -4.90
C SER A 75 -25.45 -1.28 -4.64
N LEU A 76 -24.35 -1.70 -4.01
CA LEU A 76 -24.21 -3.09 -3.57
C LEU A 76 -25.01 -3.29 -2.28
N ARG A 77 -25.72 -4.41 -2.17
CA ARG A 77 -26.38 -4.83 -0.92
C ARG A 77 -25.44 -4.87 0.29
N THR A 78 -24.14 -5.08 0.05
CA THR A 78 -23.10 -5.13 1.08
C THR A 78 -22.45 -3.77 1.35
N SER A 79 -22.82 -2.71 0.62
CA SER A 79 -22.20 -1.39 0.78
C SER A 79 -22.62 -0.75 2.10
N SER A 80 -21.62 -0.26 2.83
CA SER A 80 -21.82 0.52 4.04
C SER A 80 -20.63 1.46 4.19
N LEU A 81 -20.71 2.63 3.54
CA LEU A 81 -19.64 3.62 3.54
C LEU A 81 -19.30 4.11 4.94
N ILE A 82 -20.30 4.21 5.82
CA ILE A 82 -20.14 4.60 7.22
C ILE A 82 -19.26 3.59 7.96
N ASN A 83 -19.60 2.30 7.89
CA ASN A 83 -18.81 1.25 8.55
C ASN A 83 -17.40 1.13 7.96
N ALA A 84 -17.26 1.28 6.64
CA ALA A 84 -15.95 1.29 5.99
C ALA A 84 -15.09 2.48 6.47
N ALA A 85 -15.68 3.68 6.56
CA ALA A 85 -15.01 4.87 7.07
C ALA A 85 -14.55 4.67 8.52
N PHE A 86 -15.45 4.24 9.41
CA PHE A 86 -15.12 3.99 10.82
C PHE A 86 -14.07 2.89 10.97
N THR A 87 -14.16 1.79 10.24
CA THR A 87 -13.16 0.71 10.28
C THR A 87 -11.76 1.26 9.95
N THR A 88 -11.62 2.06 8.89
CA THR A 88 -10.32 2.66 8.55
C THR A 88 -9.89 3.76 9.53
N CYS A 89 -10.83 4.48 10.14
CA CYS A 89 -10.55 5.48 11.17
C CYS A 89 -9.98 4.82 12.42
N TYR A 90 -10.66 3.80 12.96
CA TYR A 90 -10.21 3.05 14.12
C TYR A 90 -8.88 2.34 13.87
N GLY A 91 -8.65 1.79 12.67
CA GLY A 91 -7.34 1.23 12.31
C GLY A 91 -6.21 2.27 12.38
N ARG A 92 -6.44 3.49 11.89
CA ARG A 92 -5.47 4.59 11.98
C ARG A 92 -5.25 5.05 13.42
N LEU A 93 -6.32 5.23 14.20
CA LEU A 93 -6.22 5.60 15.62
C LEU A 93 -5.47 4.54 16.43
N HIS A 94 -5.67 3.26 16.10
CA HIS A 94 -4.97 2.17 16.77
C HIS A 94 -3.47 2.18 16.46
N LEU A 95 -3.09 2.36 15.19
CA LEU A 95 -1.68 2.58 14.83
C LEU A 95 -1.10 3.84 15.50
N TYR A 96 -1.89 4.91 15.58
CA TYR A 96 -1.48 6.17 16.18
C TYR A 96 -1.06 6.03 17.65
N LYS A 97 -1.75 5.21 18.45
CA LYS A 97 -1.37 4.91 19.84
C LYS A 97 0.08 4.43 19.96
N TYR A 98 0.53 3.58 19.04
CA TYR A 98 1.89 3.07 19.04
C TYR A 98 2.88 4.09 18.50
N LEU A 99 2.48 4.89 17.49
CA LEU A 99 3.30 5.99 16.99
C LEU A 99 3.56 7.05 18.06
N ASP A 100 2.55 7.36 18.86
CA ASP A 100 2.65 8.29 20.00
C ASP A 100 3.62 7.78 21.06
N MET A 101 3.56 6.47 21.38
CA MET A 101 4.49 5.82 22.30
C MET A 101 5.95 5.83 21.80
N VAL A 102 6.20 5.56 20.51
CA VAL A 102 7.57 5.55 19.98
C VAL A 102 8.10 6.95 19.65
N GLY A 103 7.20 7.90 19.36
CA GLY A 103 7.52 9.28 19.00
C GLY A 103 8.51 9.36 17.83
N GLU A 104 9.55 10.16 18.00
CA GLU A 104 10.59 10.37 16.98
C GLU A 104 11.39 9.11 16.62
N ARG A 105 11.28 8.02 17.41
CA ARG A 105 11.92 6.74 17.09
C ARG A 105 11.22 6.02 15.94
N ALA A 106 10.00 6.40 15.56
CA ALA A 106 9.33 5.85 14.38
C ALA A 106 10.06 6.26 13.09
N ILE A 107 10.68 5.29 12.42
CA ILE A 107 11.40 5.53 11.16
C ILE A 107 10.56 5.20 9.92
N TYR A 108 9.54 4.35 10.07
CA TYR A 108 8.58 4.03 9.00
C TYR A 108 7.30 3.46 9.59
N HIS A 109 6.17 3.65 8.90
CA HIS A 109 4.91 3.00 9.24
C HIS A 109 4.08 2.75 7.98
N ASP A 110 3.30 1.67 7.95
CA ASP A 110 2.36 1.37 6.87
C ASP A 110 1.18 0.59 7.41
N THR A 111 -0.02 1.18 7.33
CA THR A 111 -1.34 0.63 7.63
C THR A 111 -1.52 0.06 9.05
N ASP A 112 -0.79 -1.00 9.38
CA ASP A 112 -0.86 -1.81 10.60
C ASP A 112 0.54 -2.19 11.13
N SER A 113 1.60 -1.57 10.61
CA SER A 113 2.99 -1.83 11.01
C SER A 113 3.75 -0.54 11.35
N VAL A 114 4.66 -0.64 12.31
CA VAL A 114 5.62 0.41 12.68
C VAL A 114 7.02 -0.18 12.72
N CYS A 115 7.96 0.49 12.07
CA CYS A 115 9.39 0.24 12.21
C CYS A 115 9.97 1.40 13.02
N TYR A 116 10.70 1.08 14.08
CA TYR A 116 11.20 2.05 15.04
C TYR A 116 12.61 1.70 15.50
N LEU A 117 13.31 2.70 16.04
CA LEU A 117 14.59 2.51 16.73
C LEU A 117 14.32 2.07 18.17
N SER A 118 14.73 0.85 18.52
CA SER A 118 14.77 0.41 19.92
C SER A 118 16.00 1.01 20.60
N VAL A 119 15.79 1.66 21.74
CA VAL A 119 16.83 2.38 22.48
C VAL A 119 16.76 1.93 23.94
N PRO A 120 17.90 1.60 24.57
CA PRO A 120 17.90 1.23 25.98
C PRO A 120 17.16 2.25 26.85
N HIS A 121 16.37 1.76 27.80
CA HIS A 121 15.58 2.55 28.75
C HIS A 121 14.37 3.31 28.18
N LEU A 122 14.09 3.22 26.88
CA LEU A 122 12.84 3.72 26.31
C LEU A 122 11.84 2.56 26.10
N PRO A 123 10.53 2.80 26.31
CA PRO A 123 9.54 1.74 26.21
C PRO A 123 9.32 1.32 24.75
N ASP A 124 9.39 0.02 24.48
CA ASP A 124 9.04 -0.52 23.16
C ASP A 124 7.55 -0.92 23.11
N PRO A 125 6.89 -0.86 21.93
CA PRO A 125 5.50 -1.28 21.80
C PRO A 125 5.29 -2.71 22.31
N PRO A 126 4.30 -2.96 23.18
CA PRO A 126 4.08 -4.27 23.75
C PRO A 126 3.66 -5.26 22.66
N LEU A 127 4.27 -6.44 22.70
CA LEU A 127 3.92 -7.55 21.83
C LEU A 127 2.86 -8.43 22.50
N GLY A 128 2.06 -9.10 21.69
CA GLY A 128 1.03 -10.00 22.18
C GLY A 128 0.62 -11.07 21.18
N THR A 129 -0.33 -11.91 21.58
CA THR A 129 -0.82 -13.06 20.81
C THR A 129 -2.32 -13.00 20.50
N HIS A 130 -3.01 -11.98 21.01
CA HIS A 130 -4.43 -11.76 20.82
C HIS A 130 -4.71 -10.81 19.65
N LEU A 131 -5.99 -10.75 19.27
CA LEU A 131 -6.47 -9.90 18.18
C LEU A 131 -6.22 -8.41 18.52
N GLY A 132 -5.53 -7.71 17.61
CA GLY A 132 -5.23 -6.28 17.75
C GLY A 132 -3.92 -5.97 18.47
N GLU A 133 -3.24 -6.98 19.02
CA GLU A 133 -1.90 -6.84 19.60
C GLU A 133 -0.82 -6.86 18.51
N LEU A 134 0.29 -6.15 18.73
CA LEU A 134 1.42 -6.16 17.81
C LEU A 134 2.19 -7.49 17.89
N THR A 135 2.71 -7.92 16.75
CA THR A 135 3.58 -9.10 16.65
C THR A 135 4.95 -8.69 16.10
N ASP A 136 5.99 -9.41 16.51
CA ASP A 136 7.34 -9.20 15.97
C ASP A 136 7.50 -9.92 14.63
N GLN A 137 7.36 -9.16 13.54
CA GLN A 137 7.53 -9.67 12.18
C GLN A 137 8.96 -10.16 11.91
N ILE A 138 9.99 -9.55 12.51
CA ILE A 138 11.37 -9.96 12.28
C ILE A 138 11.63 -11.32 12.93
N SER A 139 11.12 -11.53 14.14
CA SER A 139 11.17 -12.85 14.79
C SER A 139 10.33 -13.90 14.03
N ASP A 140 9.16 -13.54 13.52
CA ASP A 140 8.30 -14.46 12.76
C ASP A 140 8.95 -14.91 11.43
N ASP A 141 9.59 -13.99 10.71
CA ASP A 141 10.17 -14.25 9.38
C ASP A 141 11.58 -14.86 9.46
N PHE A 142 12.39 -14.50 10.47
CA PHE A 142 13.81 -14.87 10.56
C PHE A 142 14.18 -15.69 11.82
N GLY A 143 13.23 -15.87 12.74
CA GLY A 143 13.41 -16.62 13.98
C GLY A 143 13.76 -15.74 15.18
N ALA A 144 13.48 -16.26 16.38
CA ALA A 144 13.70 -15.57 17.64
C ALA A 144 15.15 -15.07 17.80
N GLY A 145 15.30 -13.87 18.36
CA GLY A 145 16.59 -13.19 18.52
C GLY A 145 17.11 -12.48 17.27
N SER A 146 16.40 -12.57 16.13
CA SER A 146 16.72 -11.78 14.95
C SER A 146 16.36 -10.32 15.17
N PHE A 147 17.18 -9.40 14.65
CA PHE A 147 16.87 -7.96 14.73
C PHE A 147 17.30 -7.22 13.47
N CYS A 148 16.56 -6.17 13.14
CA CYS A 148 16.90 -5.25 12.07
C CYS A 148 17.97 -4.25 12.57
N PHE A 149 19.13 -4.20 11.92
CA PHE A 149 20.23 -3.32 12.32
C PHE A 149 20.48 -2.17 11.33
N ALA A 150 19.88 -2.23 10.14
CA ALA A 150 19.96 -1.14 9.16
C ALA A 150 18.67 -1.06 8.38
N PHE A 151 18.15 0.15 8.21
CA PHE A 151 16.90 0.42 7.50
C PHE A 151 17.04 1.66 6.64
N VAL A 152 16.49 1.62 5.43
CA VAL A 152 16.41 2.75 4.50
C VAL A 152 15.04 2.81 3.85
N ALA A 153 14.44 4.00 3.80
CA ALA A 153 13.18 4.23 3.08
C ALA A 153 13.33 5.36 2.07
N GLY A 154 13.01 5.06 0.82
CA GLY A 154 12.89 6.03 -0.27
C GLY A 154 11.46 6.53 -0.50
N GLY A 155 10.52 6.21 0.38
CA GLY A 155 9.13 6.63 0.29
C GLY A 155 8.15 5.52 0.65
N ALA A 156 6.85 5.79 0.46
CA ALA A 156 5.80 4.82 0.74
C ALA A 156 5.97 3.56 -0.10
N LYS A 157 6.08 2.40 0.57
CA LYS A 157 6.28 1.08 -0.03
C LYS A 157 7.53 0.99 -0.93
N ASN A 158 8.56 1.76 -0.58
CA ASN A 158 9.89 1.74 -1.19
C ASN A 158 10.95 1.77 -0.07
N TYR A 159 11.31 0.61 0.46
CA TYR A 159 12.24 0.50 1.59
C TYR A 159 13.08 -0.78 1.53
N SER A 160 14.22 -0.78 2.21
CA SER A 160 15.09 -1.94 2.34
C SER A 160 15.67 -2.00 3.75
N TYR A 161 15.88 -3.21 4.26
CA TYR A 161 16.45 -3.41 5.58
C TYR A 161 17.34 -4.64 5.67
N LYS A 162 18.29 -4.61 6.61
CA LYS A 162 19.21 -5.71 6.93
C LYS A 162 18.89 -6.28 8.30
N VAL A 163 18.79 -7.61 8.36
CA VAL A 163 18.48 -8.38 9.56
C VAL A 163 19.67 -9.24 9.93
N ALA A 164 20.09 -9.19 11.20
CA ALA A 164 20.99 -10.16 11.78
C ALA A 164 20.16 -11.36 12.26
N VAL A 165 20.31 -12.52 11.62
CA VAL A 165 19.46 -13.69 11.89
C VAL A 165 19.90 -14.35 13.19
N LYS A 166 18.95 -14.55 14.12
CA LYS A 166 19.20 -15.12 15.46
C LYS A 166 20.33 -14.41 16.23
N GLY A 167 20.50 -13.12 15.98
CA GLY A 167 21.53 -12.28 16.61
C GLY A 167 22.93 -12.40 16.02
N ASP A 168 23.13 -13.20 14.96
CA ASP A 168 24.43 -13.36 14.31
C ASP A 168 24.65 -12.30 13.23
N MET A 169 25.59 -11.38 13.47
CA MET A 169 25.98 -10.32 12.54
C MET A 169 26.71 -10.84 11.29
N ASN A 170 27.16 -12.10 11.28
CA ASN A 170 27.72 -12.74 10.08
C ASN A 170 26.64 -13.39 9.22
N ASN A 171 25.44 -13.62 9.77
CA ASN A 171 24.29 -14.18 9.07
C ASN A 171 23.27 -13.08 8.76
N VAL A 172 23.58 -12.28 7.74
CA VAL A 172 22.76 -11.14 7.34
C VAL A 172 21.77 -11.53 6.23
N LYS A 173 20.50 -11.16 6.42
CA LYS A 173 19.47 -11.18 5.37
C LYS A 173 19.08 -9.76 5.00
N VAL A 174 18.94 -9.51 3.69
CA VAL A 174 18.50 -8.23 3.15
C VAL A 174 17.09 -8.41 2.58
N VAL A 175 16.19 -7.52 2.95
CA VAL A 175 14.84 -7.49 2.41
C VAL A 175 14.60 -6.13 1.78
N THR A 176 14.20 -6.14 0.50
CA THR A 176 13.81 -4.93 -0.22
C THR A 176 12.35 -5.03 -0.63
N LYS A 177 11.61 -3.92 -0.50
CA LYS A 177 10.21 -3.80 -0.88
C LYS A 177 10.05 -2.59 -1.80
N VAL A 178 9.64 -2.84 -3.04
CA VAL A 178 9.40 -1.79 -4.04
C VAL A 178 8.01 -1.97 -4.64
N ARG A 179 7.12 -1.01 -4.44
CA ARG A 179 5.79 -1.03 -5.03
C ARG A 179 5.86 -0.92 -6.55
N GLY A 180 5.15 -1.81 -7.23
CA GLY A 180 4.96 -1.75 -8.67
C GLY A 180 6.10 -2.36 -9.48
N ILE A 181 7.14 -2.89 -8.85
CA ILE A 181 8.20 -3.66 -9.50
C ILE A 181 8.27 -5.03 -8.83
N GLN A 182 8.19 -6.09 -9.62
CA GLN A 182 8.39 -7.45 -9.11
C GLN A 182 9.88 -7.72 -9.02
N LEU A 183 10.35 -8.11 -7.82
CA LEU A 183 11.74 -8.48 -7.60
C LEU A 183 11.99 -9.88 -8.16
N ASN A 184 13.02 -10.01 -8.99
CA ASN A 184 13.46 -11.27 -9.58
C ASN A 184 14.94 -11.17 -9.97
N GLY A 185 15.53 -12.26 -10.47
CA GLY A 185 16.95 -12.28 -10.83
C GLY A 185 17.36 -11.30 -11.94
N SER A 186 16.42 -10.73 -12.70
CA SER A 186 16.75 -9.73 -13.74
C SER A 186 16.94 -8.31 -13.21
N ASN A 187 16.63 -8.06 -11.94
CA ASN A 187 16.73 -6.73 -11.33
C ASN A 187 17.32 -6.73 -9.92
N GLU A 188 17.89 -7.86 -9.46
CA GLU A 188 18.46 -8.00 -8.12
C GLU A 188 19.75 -7.21 -7.92
N ASP A 189 20.51 -6.99 -8.99
CA ASP A 189 21.73 -6.19 -9.05
C ASP A 189 21.44 -4.68 -9.04
N ILE A 190 20.27 -4.29 -9.56
CA ILE A 190 19.82 -2.90 -9.56
C ILE A 190 19.09 -2.58 -8.26
N ILE A 191 18.14 -3.41 -7.83
CA ILE A 191 17.30 -3.15 -6.65
C ILE A 191 17.98 -3.68 -5.39
N THR A 192 19.05 -2.99 -5.00
CA THR A 192 19.86 -3.33 -3.82
C THR A 192 19.64 -2.35 -2.68
N PHE A 193 19.96 -2.79 -1.46
CA PHE A 193 20.00 -1.91 -0.29
C PHE A 193 20.95 -0.73 -0.51
N GLU A 194 22.13 -0.99 -1.09
CA GLU A 194 23.16 0.04 -1.29
C GLU A 194 22.74 1.08 -2.32
N ASN A 195 22.12 0.66 -3.44
CA ASN A 195 21.59 1.60 -4.43
C ASN A 195 20.47 2.45 -3.82
N LEU A 196 19.53 1.84 -3.07
CA LEU A 196 18.48 2.62 -2.40
C LEU A 196 19.06 3.62 -1.38
N LYS A 197 20.07 3.20 -0.61
CA LYS A 197 20.78 4.06 0.33
C LYS A 197 21.48 5.22 -0.39
N ALA A 198 22.18 4.96 -1.48
CA ALA A 198 22.80 5.99 -2.30
C ALA A 198 21.76 7.00 -2.79
N MET A 199 20.64 6.54 -3.34
CA MET A 199 19.56 7.41 -3.81
C MET A 199 18.92 8.24 -2.68
N VAL A 200 18.79 7.67 -1.48
CA VAL A 200 18.23 8.37 -0.31
C VAL A 200 19.21 9.38 0.29
N LEU A 201 20.52 9.16 0.18
CA LEU A 201 21.53 10.09 0.72
C LEU A 201 22.04 11.10 -0.31
N SER A 202 21.82 10.83 -1.61
CA SER A 202 22.19 11.72 -2.70
C SER A 202 21.36 13.00 -2.66
N ASP A 203 22.03 14.12 -2.91
CA ASP A 203 21.39 15.44 -3.08
C ASP A 203 20.76 15.57 -4.48
N GLN A 204 21.10 14.65 -5.40
CA GLN A 204 20.51 14.58 -6.72
C GLN A 204 19.30 13.65 -6.76
N LYS A 205 18.36 13.92 -7.66
CA LYS A 205 17.22 13.04 -7.94
C LYS A 205 17.67 11.86 -8.80
N GLU A 206 18.47 10.97 -8.22
CA GLU A 206 18.92 9.74 -8.86
C GLU A 206 17.75 8.80 -9.16
N LYS A 207 17.85 8.14 -10.31
CA LYS A 207 16.85 7.20 -10.81
C LYS A 207 17.55 6.06 -11.50
N HIS A 208 17.07 4.84 -11.26
CA HIS A 208 17.51 3.65 -11.98
C HIS A 208 16.43 3.21 -12.95
N ILE A 209 16.83 2.86 -14.17
CA ILE A 209 15.95 2.16 -15.12
C ILE A 209 16.04 0.68 -14.80
N VAL A 210 14.93 0.10 -14.35
CA VAL A 210 14.83 -1.33 -14.03
C VAL A 210 14.25 -2.05 -15.24
N PRO A 211 14.99 -2.96 -15.89
CA PRO A 211 14.46 -3.79 -16.95
C PRO A 211 13.43 -4.79 -16.39
N ILE A 212 12.38 -5.03 -17.16
CA ILE A 212 11.35 -6.03 -16.89
C ILE A 212 11.20 -6.85 -18.17
N PRO A 213 12.03 -7.88 -18.34
CA PRO A 213 11.98 -8.73 -19.52
C PRO A 213 10.70 -9.56 -19.50
N GLY A 214 10.19 -9.88 -20.69
CA GLY A 214 9.08 -10.83 -20.84
C GLY A 214 7.75 -10.37 -20.21
N GLN A 215 7.48 -9.06 -20.15
CA GLN A 215 6.22 -8.57 -19.59
C GLN A 215 5.05 -8.89 -20.54
N ILE A 216 4.01 -9.52 -20.00
CA ILE A 216 2.75 -9.72 -20.71
C ILE A 216 2.04 -8.37 -20.85
N ALA A 217 1.79 -7.97 -22.09
CA ALA A 217 1.03 -6.77 -22.43
C ALA A 217 -0.21 -7.17 -23.25
N ARG A 218 -1.34 -6.52 -22.93
CA ARG A 218 -2.59 -6.64 -23.69
C ARG A 218 -2.69 -5.48 -24.65
N LEU A 219 -2.76 -5.77 -25.94
CA LEU A 219 -3.04 -4.81 -27.00
C LEU A 219 -4.55 -4.75 -27.27
N PRO A 220 -5.03 -3.72 -28.01
CA PRO A 220 -6.39 -3.72 -28.54
C PRO A 220 -6.72 -5.02 -29.30
N GLY A 221 -7.99 -5.43 -29.29
CA GLY A 221 -8.40 -6.68 -29.97
C GLY A 221 -8.06 -7.96 -29.21
N TRP A 222 -7.88 -7.92 -27.88
CA TRP A 222 -7.49 -9.08 -27.04
C TRP A 222 -6.16 -9.73 -27.42
N LYS A 223 -5.35 -9.06 -28.23
CA LYS A 223 -4.03 -9.57 -28.61
C LYS A 223 -3.10 -9.49 -27.41
N ILE A 224 -2.68 -10.65 -26.92
CA ILE A 224 -1.69 -10.76 -25.85
C ILE A 224 -0.32 -10.89 -26.50
N ILE A 225 0.60 -10.02 -26.11
CA ILE A 225 2.00 -10.09 -26.52
C ILE A 225 2.89 -10.16 -25.28
N THR A 226 4.07 -10.73 -25.47
CA THR A 226 5.16 -10.63 -24.52
C THR A 226 6.14 -9.60 -25.07
N ARG A 227 6.49 -8.58 -24.28
CA ARG A 227 7.47 -7.57 -24.66
C ARG A 227 8.34 -7.18 -23.49
N ASP A 228 9.57 -6.79 -23.79
CA ASP A 228 10.43 -6.19 -22.79
C ASP A 228 9.96 -4.78 -22.48
N THR A 229 10.01 -4.44 -21.20
CA THR A 229 9.65 -3.11 -20.70
C THR A 229 10.65 -2.68 -19.65
N SER A 230 10.53 -1.45 -19.20
CA SER A 230 11.30 -0.97 -18.05
C SER A 230 10.43 -0.12 -17.15
N LYS A 231 10.84 -0.01 -15.89
CA LYS A 231 10.26 0.89 -14.90
C LYS A 231 11.33 1.76 -14.30
N THR A 232 11.00 3.01 -14.01
CA THR A 232 11.88 3.90 -13.29
C THR A 232 11.74 3.67 -11.79
N TRP A 233 12.84 3.32 -11.13
CA TRP A 233 12.94 3.25 -9.69
C TRP A 233 13.64 4.51 -9.17
N GLN A 234 12.97 5.23 -8.26
CA GLN A 234 13.44 6.50 -7.70
C GLN A 234 12.90 6.69 -6.29
N VAL A 235 13.53 7.57 -5.51
CA VAL A 235 12.97 8.06 -4.24
C VAL A 235 11.74 8.91 -4.52
N VAL A 236 10.64 8.67 -3.81
CA VAL A 236 9.34 9.33 -4.00
C VAL A 236 8.85 9.91 -2.67
N LEU A 237 9.07 11.21 -2.50
CA LEU A 237 8.66 11.98 -1.32
C LEU A 237 7.54 12.98 -1.68
N ASN A 238 6.47 12.52 -2.33
CA ASN A 238 5.39 13.40 -2.80
C ASN A 238 4.62 14.11 -1.67
N LYS A 239 4.70 13.58 -0.44
CA LYS A 239 3.98 14.10 0.74
C LYS A 239 4.92 14.66 1.81
N ARG A 240 6.23 14.65 1.56
CA ARG A 240 7.25 15.02 2.55
C ARG A 240 8.32 15.90 1.91
N ARG A 241 8.86 16.85 2.67
CA ARG A 241 10.09 17.57 2.34
C ARG A 241 11.28 16.93 3.05
N ARG A 242 12.45 16.98 2.42
CA ARG A 242 13.71 16.64 3.09
C ARG A 242 14.16 17.86 3.89
N VAL A 243 14.44 17.67 5.17
CA VAL A 243 14.96 18.71 6.08
C VAL A 243 16.45 18.51 6.28
N ASP A 244 16.89 17.26 6.35
CA ASP A 244 18.28 16.84 6.36
C ASP A 244 18.43 15.52 5.57
N LYS A 245 19.65 15.09 5.26
CA LYS A 245 19.94 13.84 4.52
C LYS A 245 19.22 12.62 5.09
N ALA A 246 19.08 12.55 6.41
CA ALA A 246 18.39 11.47 7.11
C ALA A 246 16.98 11.82 7.62
N LYS A 247 16.55 13.10 7.56
CA LYS A 247 15.28 13.56 8.16
C LYS A 247 14.34 14.15 7.11
N THR A 248 13.11 13.66 7.11
CA THR A 248 12.04 14.20 6.27
C THR A 248 10.83 14.56 7.12
N GLU A 249 10.10 15.58 6.72
CA GLU A 249 8.88 16.06 7.40
C GLU A 249 7.72 16.11 6.42
N PRO A 250 6.47 15.88 6.86
CA PRO A 250 5.32 16.09 5.99
C PRO A 250 5.22 17.54 5.53
N TYR A 251 4.72 17.76 4.31
CA TYR A 251 4.40 19.12 3.88
C TYR A 251 3.34 19.73 4.81
N GLY A 252 3.54 21.00 5.19
CA GLY A 252 2.68 21.69 6.14
C GLY A 252 2.99 21.42 7.61
N TYR A 253 3.96 20.54 7.92
CA TYR A 253 4.46 20.39 9.29
C TYR A 253 5.11 21.70 9.76
N LYS A 254 4.47 22.31 10.75
CA LYS A 254 5.05 23.33 11.62
C LYS A 254 5.22 22.65 12.96
N ALA A 255 6.44 22.64 13.50
CA ALA A 255 6.63 22.22 14.89
C ALA A 255 5.75 23.15 15.73
N TRP A 256 4.77 22.58 16.43
CA TRP A 256 3.97 23.31 17.40
C TRP A 256 4.94 23.91 18.42
N THR A 257 4.90 25.22 18.57
CA THR A 257 5.65 25.94 19.59
C THR A 257 4.71 26.20 20.77
N ALA A 258 5.24 26.35 21.99
CA ALA A 258 4.43 26.55 23.21
C ALA A 258 3.51 27.80 23.17
N GLU A 259 3.57 28.62 22.13
CA GLU A 259 2.63 29.73 21.86
C GLU A 259 1.32 29.25 21.19
N ASP A 260 1.24 28.00 20.73
CA ASP A 260 0.08 27.44 20.05
C ASP A 260 -0.95 26.80 21.01
N ASP A 261 -0.66 26.70 22.33
CA ASP A 261 -1.55 26.11 23.37
C ASP A 261 -2.92 26.82 23.46
N ASP A 262 -3.02 28.07 23.02
CA ASP A 262 -4.29 28.81 22.94
C ASP A 262 -5.32 28.14 22.01
N LEU A 263 -4.86 27.42 20.98
CA LEU A 263 -5.75 26.71 20.04
C LEU A 263 -6.34 25.42 20.62
N LEU A 264 -5.62 24.76 21.53
CA LEU A 264 -6.12 23.58 22.26
C LEU A 264 -7.19 23.99 23.27
N ASN A 265 -6.97 25.11 23.98
CA ASN A 265 -7.95 25.66 24.91
C ASN A 265 -9.25 26.05 24.19
N VAL A 266 -9.16 26.64 23.00
CA VAL A 266 -10.36 26.99 22.19
C VAL A 266 -11.11 25.75 21.68
N LEU A 267 -10.41 24.66 21.34
CA LEU A 267 -11.04 23.41 20.92
C LEU A 267 -11.68 22.64 22.08
N GLU A 268 -11.09 22.70 23.28
CA GLU A 268 -11.69 22.17 24.50
C GLU A 268 -12.93 22.96 24.93
N GLU A 269 -12.91 24.29 24.82
CA GLU A 269 -14.09 25.14 25.08
C GLU A 269 -15.23 24.88 24.09
N LEU A 270 -14.94 24.65 22.80
CA LEU A 270 -15.94 24.29 21.78
C LEU A 270 -16.49 22.87 21.92
N ALA A 271 -15.76 21.96 22.56
CA ALA A 271 -16.23 20.60 22.85
C ALA A 271 -17.11 20.52 24.11
N LEU A 272 -17.07 21.58 24.94
CA LEU A 272 -17.86 21.72 26.17
C LEU A 272 -19.10 22.64 26.01
N SER A 273 -19.28 23.25 24.84
CA SER A 273 -20.47 24.03 24.44
C SER A 273 -21.44 23.22 23.59
#